data_AF-A0A7H0IHQ0-F1
#
_entry.id   AF-A0A7H0IHQ0-F1
#
_cell.length_a   1.000
_cell.length_b   1.000
_cell.length_c   1.000
_cell.angle_alpha   90.00
_cell.angle_beta   90.00
_cell.angle_gamma   90.00
#
_symmetry.space_group_name_H-M   'P 1'
#
loop_
_entity.id
_entity.type
_entity.pdbx_description
1 polymer ?
#
loop_
_entity_poly.entity_id
_entity_poly.type
_entity_poly.pdbx_seq_one_letter_code
_entity_poly.pdbx_strand_id
1 'polypeptide(L)'
;MTEMDHDALVADLRVRTKEALIRIASLVTQTGIPFTFGEVVSLVEEGLPPDYPHPTRGLLSRENMITDMAYTMFKGQAPKEY
;
A
#
# COMPACT_ATOMS: atom_id res chain seq x y z
N MET A 1 7.64 17.74 16.49
CA MET A 1 6.91 16.69 15.76
C MET A 1 6.70 17.26 14.37
N THR A 2 7.57 16.90 13.43
CA THR A 2 7.52 17.47 12.08
C THR A 2 6.26 16.94 11.42
N GLU A 3 5.34 17.84 11.09
CA GLU A 3 4.14 17.53 10.33
C GLU A 3 4.63 17.01 8.97
N MET A 4 4.71 15.69 8.83
CA MET A 4 5.08 15.07 7.56
C MET A 4 3.92 15.40 6.61
N ASP A 5 4.26 16.02 5.48
CA ASP A 5 3.29 16.40 4.46
C ASP A 5 2.41 15.18 4.11
N HIS A 6 1.10 15.35 4.15
CA HIS A 6 0.15 14.30 3.84
C HIS A 6 0.44 13.71 2.46
N ASP A 7 0.86 14.55 1.51
CA ASP A 7 1.22 14.12 0.17
C ASP A 7 2.50 13.27 0.17
N ALA A 8 3.45 13.56 1.05
CA ALA A 8 4.65 12.76 1.24
C ALA A 8 4.33 11.38 1.85
N LEU A 9 3.37 11.31 2.79
CA LEU A 9 2.88 10.04 3.34
C LEU A 9 2.21 9.18 2.27
N VAL A 10 1.31 9.78 1.48
CA VAL A 10 0.62 9.08 0.38
C VAL A 10 1.62 8.60 -0.67
N ALA A 11 2.62 9.43 -1.02
CA ALA A 11 3.66 9.05 -1.96
C ALA A 11 4.53 7.89 -1.44
N ASP A 12 4.91 7.91 -0.16
CA ASP A 12 5.67 6.82 0.46
C ASP A 12 4.87 5.50 0.50
N LEU A 13 3.60 5.54 0.95
CA LEU A 13 2.72 4.38 0.92
C LEU A 13 2.52 3.84 -0.50
N ARG A 14 2.46 4.72 -1.49
CA ARG A 14 2.37 4.32 -2.91
C ARG A 14 3.60 3.54 -3.36
N VAL A 15 4.81 3.99 -3.02
CA VAL A 15 6.05 3.28 -3.36
C VAL A 15 6.07 1.90 -2.71
N ARG A 16 5.78 1.83 -1.40
CA ARG A 16 5.75 0.56 -0.65
C ARG A 16 4.71 -0.43 -1.19
N THR A 17 3.53 0.07 -1.55
CA THR A 17 2.47 -0.75 -2.14
C THR A 17 2.91 -1.33 -3.49
N LYS A 18 3.60 -0.54 -4.31
CA LYS A 18 4.14 -1.01 -5.59
C LYS A 18 5.21 -2.09 -5.39
N GLU A 19 6.11 -1.90 -4.43
CA GLU A 19 7.15 -2.90 -4.12
C GLU A 19 6.55 -4.21 -3.61
N ALA A 20 5.53 -4.14 -2.75
CA ALA A 20 4.79 -5.30 -2.27
C ALA A 20 4.13 -6.08 -3.42
N LEU A 21 3.48 -5.37 -4.36
CA LEU A 21 2.90 -5.99 -5.57
C LEU A 21 3.95 -6.70 -6.43
N ILE A 22 5.13 -6.10 -6.63
CA ILE A 22 6.22 -6.71 -7.41
C ILE A 22 6.73 -7.99 -6.73
N ARG A 23 6.88 -7.96 -5.40
CA ARG A 23 7.33 -9.11 -4.62
C ARG A 23 6.32 -10.26 -4.71
N ILE A 24 5.04 -9.97 -4.54
CA ILE A 24 3.96 -10.96 -4.67
C ILE A 24 3.89 -11.49 -6.10
N ALA A 25 3.93 -10.64 -7.13
CA ALA A 25 3.92 -11.08 -8.52
C ALA A 25 5.08 -12.03 -8.85
N SER A 26 6.27 -11.75 -8.30
CA SER A 26 7.42 -12.64 -8.42
C SER A 26 7.18 -14.00 -7.76
N LEU A 27 6.60 -14.02 -6.56
CA LEU A 27 6.25 -15.25 -5.84
C LEU A 27 5.18 -16.06 -6.58
N VAL A 28 4.12 -15.40 -7.07
CA VAL A 28 3.04 -16.04 -7.86
C VAL A 28 3.62 -16.67 -9.12
N THR A 29 4.52 -15.98 -9.81
CA THR A 29 5.16 -16.50 -11.03
C THR A 29 6.02 -17.74 -10.74
N GLN A 30 6.69 -17.78 -9.58
CA GLN A 30 7.56 -18.90 -9.19
C GLN A 30 6.78 -20.10 -8.64
N THR A 31 5.69 -19.85 -7.92
CA THR A 31 4.99 -20.88 -7.13
C THR A 31 3.65 -21.29 -7.73
N GLY A 32 3.05 -20.48 -8.60
CA GLY A 32 1.69 -20.63 -9.10
C GLY A 32 0.61 -20.38 -8.03
N ILE A 33 0.98 -19.98 -6.82
CA ILE A 33 0.04 -19.71 -5.73
C ILE A 33 -0.63 -18.36 -5.99
N PRO A 34 -1.97 -18.29 -6.04
CA PRO A 34 -2.67 -17.01 -6.20
C PRO A 34 -2.52 -16.15 -4.95
N PHE A 35 -2.65 -14.83 -5.12
CA PHE A 35 -2.58 -13.88 -4.03
C PHE A 35 -3.88 -13.09 -3.86
N THR A 36 -3.99 -12.42 -2.72
CA THR A 36 -5.08 -11.53 -2.33
C THR A 36 -4.54 -10.12 -2.05
N PHE A 37 -5.40 -9.11 -2.18
CA PHE A 37 -5.02 -7.75 -1.79
C PHE A 37 -4.73 -7.62 -0.28
N GLY A 38 -5.27 -8.51 0.56
CA GLY A 38 -4.94 -8.55 1.99
C GLY A 38 -3.48 -8.91 2.26
N GLU A 39 -2.86 -9.76 1.42
CA GLU A 39 -1.43 -10.07 1.53
C GLU A 39 -0.57 -8.87 1.11
N VAL A 40 -1.02 -8.06 0.15
CA VAL A 40 -0.36 -6.79 -0.20
C VAL A 40 -0.38 -5.84 0.99
N VAL A 41 -1.55 -5.68 1.63
CA VAL A 41 -1.70 -4.83 2.83
C VAL A 41 -0.78 -5.31 3.95
N SER A 42 -0.78 -6.62 4.22
CA SER A 42 0.05 -7.20 5.28
C SER A 42 1.54 -6.94 5.06
N LEU A 43 2.04 -7.16 3.84
CA LEU A 43 3.44 -6.88 3.51
C LEU A 43 3.81 -5.40 3.62
N VAL A 44 2.89 -4.49 3.28
CA VAL A 44 3.13 -3.05 3.44
C VAL A 44 3.19 -2.69 4.92
N GLU A 45 2.19 -3.10 5.70
CA GLU A 45 2.09 -2.82 7.15
C GLU A 45 3.29 -3.41 7.94
N GLU A 46 3.71 -4.63 7.64
CA GLU A 46 4.90 -5.25 8.24
C GLU A 46 6.20 -4.51 7.91
N GLY A 47 6.24 -3.80 6.78
CA GLY A 47 7.38 -3.00 6.34
C GLY A 47 7.39 -1.57 6.88
N LEU A 48 6.35 -1.13 7.60
CA LEU A 48 6.29 0.21 8.17
C LEU A 48 7.12 0.31 9.46
N PRO A 49 7.81 1.44 9.69
CA PRO A 49 8.48 1.67 10.96
C PRO A 49 7.47 1.81 12.11
N PRO A 50 7.84 1.50 13.36
CA PRO A 50 6.93 1.53 14.51
C PRO A 50 6.26 2.88 14.79
N ASP A 51 6.89 3.98 14.37
CA ASP A 51 6.41 5.36 14.52
C ASP A 51 5.78 5.91 13.24
N TYR A 52 5.44 5.05 12.28
CA TYR A 52 4.84 5.48 11.02
C TYR A 52 3.50 6.18 11.26
N PRO A 53 3.28 7.39 10.70
CA PRO A 53 2.06 8.13 10.92
C PRO A 53 0.81 7.33 10.54
N HIS A 54 -0.19 7.38 11.42
CA HIS A 54 -1.51 6.86 11.10
C HIS A 54 -2.31 7.93 10.35
N PRO A 55 -3.06 7.59 9.29
CA PRO A 55 -3.96 8.54 8.66
C PRO A 55 -4.96 9.04 9.72
N THR A 56 -5.00 10.37 9.90
CA THR A 56 -5.75 11.04 10.97
C THR A 56 -7.10 11.60 10.51
N ARG A 57 -7.44 11.50 9.21
CA ARG A 57 -8.66 12.06 8.63
C ARG A 57 -9.47 11.02 7.86
N GLY A 58 -10.71 10.79 8.31
CA GLY A 58 -11.76 10.09 7.58
C GLY A 58 -12.01 8.63 8.00
N LEU A 59 -13.14 8.09 7.53
CA LEU A 59 -13.59 6.71 7.73
C LEU A 59 -12.71 5.65 7.02
N LEU A 60 -11.61 6.06 6.39
CA LEU A 60 -10.71 5.20 5.63
C LEU A 60 -9.46 4.88 6.46
N SER A 61 -9.29 3.62 6.84
CA SER A 61 -8.07 3.14 7.47
C SER A 61 -6.89 3.16 6.47
N ARG A 62 -5.66 3.13 6.98
CA ARG A 62 -4.44 2.96 6.17
C ARG A 62 -4.53 1.73 5.28
N GLU A 63 -5.07 0.64 5.82
CA GLU A 63 -5.35 -0.61 5.10
C GLU A 63 -6.29 -0.39 3.90
N ASN A 64 -7.36 0.40 4.07
CA ASN A 64 -8.28 0.73 2.99
C ASN A 64 -7.58 1.55 1.89
N MET A 65 -6.71 2.50 2.28
CA MET A 65 -5.92 3.29 1.33
C MET A 65 -4.94 2.40 0.54
N ILE A 66 -4.21 1.51 1.23
CA ILE A 66 -3.28 0.56 0.59
C ILE A 66 -4.05 -0.37 -0.35
N THR A 67 -5.21 -0.86 0.06
CA THR A 67 -6.07 -1.73 -0.76
C THR A 67 -6.51 -1.03 -2.05
N ASP A 68 -7.00 0.21 -1.95
CA ASP A 68 -7.43 0.99 -3.12
C ASP A 68 -6.25 1.32 -4.05
N MET A 69 -5.10 1.69 -3.48
CA MET A 69 -3.86 1.90 -4.24
C MET A 69 -3.44 0.63 -4.99
N ALA A 70 -3.41 -0.52 -4.32
CA ALA A 70 -3.03 -1.79 -4.92
C ALA A 70 -4.00 -2.21 -6.03
N TYR A 71 -5.31 -2.09 -5.79
CA TYR A 71 -6.34 -2.39 -6.79
C TYR A 71 -6.19 -1.51 -8.03
N THR A 72 -5.97 -0.21 -7.80
CA THR A 72 -5.84 0.78 -8.85
C THR A 72 -4.59 0.53 -9.72
N MET A 73 -3.44 0.29 -9.09
CA MET A 73 -2.21 -0.08 -9.79
C MET A 73 -2.37 -1.36 -10.60
N PHE A 74 -3.04 -2.37 -10.05
CA PHE A 74 -3.27 -3.64 -10.74
C PHE A 74 -4.20 -3.50 -11.95
N LYS A 75 -5.24 -2.65 -11.85
CA LYS A 75 -6.16 -2.35 -12.96
C LYS A 75 -5.56 -1.41 -14.01
N GLY A 76 -4.35 -0.91 -13.80
CA GLY A 76 -3.71 0.07 -14.69
C GLY A 76 -4.32 1.47 -14.62
N GLN A 77 -5.02 1.78 -13.53
CA GLN A 77 -5.58 3.11 -13.27
C GLN A 77 -4.61 3.90 -12.37
N ALA A 78 -4.66 5.24 -12.42
CA ALA A 78 -3.93 6.08 -11.49
C ALA A 78 -4.65 6.09 -10.12
N PRO A 79 -3.93 5.92 -8.98
CA PRO A 79 -4.55 5.92 -7.64
C PRO A 79 -5.43 7.14 -7.45
N LYS A 80 -6.59 6.98 -6.80
CA LYS A 80 -7.42 8.13 -6.43
C LYS A 80 -6.58 9.11 -5.60
N GLU A 81 -6.67 10.39 -5.94
CA GLU A 81 -6.11 11.46 -5.12
C GLU A 81 -7.04 11.65 -3.90
N TYR A 82 -6.46 11.62 -2.71
CA TYR A 82 -7.16 11.66 -1.42
C TYR A 82 -6.91 12.99 -0.70
#